data_AF-A0AA48KUK5-F1
#
_entry.id   AF-A0AA48KUK5-F1
#
_cell.length_a   1.000
_cell.length_b   1.000
_cell.length_c   1.000
_cell.angle_alpha   90.00
_cell.angle_beta   90.00
_cell.angle_gamma   90.00
#
_symmetry.space_group_name_H-M   'P 1'
#
loop_
_entity.id
_entity.type
_entity.pdbx_description
1 polymer ?
#
loop_
_entity_poly.entity_id
_entity_poly.type
_entity_poly.pdbx_seq_one_letter_code
_entity_poly.pdbx_strand_id
1 'polypeptide(L)'
;MDISPWPVLVEEEITLLFTLSMSEKQKIESISARVEGVNMNMGVIPVIWSEADTSGQTIGSFMLGSCSEPVMRWQLILDVRLTSGKKIQRIAEFSSRS
;
A
#
# COMPACT_ATOMS: atom_id res chain seq x y z
N MET A 1 24.90 25.35 -16.38
CA MET A 1 24.07 24.12 -16.39
C MET A 1 22.95 24.37 -15.40
N ASP A 2 21.81 24.79 -15.93
CA ASP A 2 20.65 25.22 -15.15
C ASP A 2 19.66 24.04 -15.15
N ILE A 3 19.54 23.37 -14.00
CA ILE A 3 18.60 22.26 -13.82
C ILE A 3 17.38 22.88 -13.15
N SER A 4 16.50 23.47 -13.96
CA SER A 4 15.21 23.99 -13.47
C SER A 4 14.23 22.82 -13.32
N PRO A 5 13.57 22.61 -12.17
CA PRO A 5 12.62 21.53 -12.02
C PRO A 5 11.36 21.89 -12.82
N TRP A 6 11.11 21.14 -13.89
CA TRP A 6 9.79 21.02 -14.51
C TRP A 6 8.72 20.80 -13.42
N PRO A 7 7.47 21.26 -13.61
CA PRO A 7 6.47 21.29 -12.55
C PRO A 7 6.43 19.93 -11.86
N VAL A 8 6.83 19.92 -10.59
CA VAL A 8 6.81 18.72 -9.77
C VAL A 8 5.33 18.39 -9.63
N LEU A 9 4.89 17.34 -10.34
CA LEU A 9 3.58 16.74 -10.08
C LEU A 9 3.57 16.44 -8.59
N VAL A 10 2.66 17.06 -7.84
CA VAL A 10 2.57 16.91 -6.39
C VAL A 10 2.48 15.41 -6.11
N GLU A 11 3.49 14.87 -5.43
CA GLU A 11 3.45 13.52 -4.89
C GLU A 11 2.83 13.64 -3.51
N GLU A 12 1.70 12.98 -3.28
CA GLU A 12 1.07 12.93 -1.97
C GLU A 12 1.45 11.62 -1.28
N GLU A 13 1.90 11.71 -0.03
CA GLU A 13 2.01 10.53 0.82
C GLU A 13 0.61 10.12 1.25
N ILE A 14 0.19 8.92 0.87
CA ILE A 14 -1.05 8.32 1.35
C ILE A 14 -0.70 7.31 2.43
N THR A 15 -1.15 7.60 3.65
CA THR A 15 -1.09 6.64 4.75
C THR A 15 -2.35 5.77 4.73
N LEU A 16 -2.17 4.45 4.62
CA LEU A 16 -3.23 3.48 4.83
C LEU A 16 -3.10 2.84 6.20
N LEU A 17 -4.19 2.86 6.96
CA LEU A 17 -4.25 2.15 8.22
C LEU A 17 -4.69 0.71 7.98
N PHE A 18 -3.88 -0.27 8.41
CA PHE A 18 -4.17 -1.68 8.27
C PHE A 18 -4.43 -2.34 9.62
N THR A 19 -5.68 -2.67 9.88
CA THR A 19 -6.04 -3.44 11.08
C THR A 19 -6.07 -4.93 10.74
N LEU A 20 -5.07 -5.69 11.19
CA LEU A 20 -5.03 -7.15 11.05
C LEU A 20 -5.54 -7.80 12.35
N SER A 21 -6.84 -8.08 12.40
CA SER A 21 -7.42 -8.85 13.50
C SER A 21 -7.04 -10.33 13.40
N MET A 22 -5.96 -10.72 14.06
CA MET A 22 -5.55 -12.12 14.15
C MET A 22 -5.95 -12.75 15.48
N SER A 23 -6.30 -14.04 15.47
CA SER A 23 -6.48 -14.79 16.71
C SER A 23 -5.13 -14.97 17.41
N GLU A 24 -5.10 -14.99 18.75
CA GLU A 24 -3.86 -15.11 19.56
C GLU A 24 -2.95 -16.28 19.17
N LYS A 25 -3.51 -17.30 18.51
CA LYS A 25 -2.79 -18.50 18.05
C LYS A 25 -2.08 -18.31 16.70
N GLN A 26 -2.30 -17.20 16.00
CA GLN A 26 -1.77 -16.95 14.67
C GLN A 26 -0.70 -15.86 14.73
N LYS A 27 0.57 -16.28 14.80
CA LYS A 27 1.71 -15.37 14.67
C LYS A 27 1.99 -15.07 13.20
N ILE A 28 2.21 -13.81 12.90
CA ILE A 28 2.62 -13.34 11.58
C ILE A 28 4.12 -13.55 11.45
N GLU A 29 4.54 -14.17 10.35
CA GLU A 29 5.95 -14.35 9.97
C GLU A 29 6.41 -13.19 9.09
N SER A 30 5.60 -12.80 8.10
CA SER A 30 5.90 -11.69 7.20
C SER A 30 4.64 -11.07 6.63
N ILE A 31 4.65 -9.75 6.44
CA ILE A 31 3.61 -9.00 5.73
C ILE A 31 4.28 -8.26 4.58
N SER A 32 3.67 -8.30 3.40
CA SER A 32 4.04 -7.45 2.26
C SER A 32 2.78 -6.93 1.62
N ALA A 33 2.77 -5.65 1.21
CA ALA A 33 1.72 -5.15 0.34
C ALA A 33 2.30 -4.31 -0.78
N ARG A 34 1.52 -4.25 -1.86
CA ARG A 34 1.79 -3.45 -3.02
C ARG A 34 0.50 -2.85 -3.53
N VAL A 35 0.60 -1.65 -4.09
CA VAL A 35 -0.48 -0.94 -4.76
C VAL A 35 -0.18 -0.96 -6.25
N GLU A 36 -1.18 -1.27 -7.05
CA GLU A 36 -1.08 -1.28 -8.51
C GLU A 36 -2.21 -0.44 -9.09
N GLY A 37 -1.93 0.31 -10.16
CA GLY A 37 -2.95 1.06 -10.89
C GLY A 37 -3.80 0.13 -11.74
N VAL A 38 -5.13 0.19 -11.59
CA VAL A 38 -6.08 -0.66 -12.33
C VAL A 38 -6.40 -0.06 -13.69
N ASN A 39 -6.61 1.26 -13.75
CA ASN A 39 -6.89 1.98 -14.99
C ASN A 39 -5.73 2.87 -15.45
N MET A 40 -4.57 2.77 -14.78
CA MET A 40 -3.40 3.58 -15.07
C MET A 40 -2.15 2.72 -15.00
N ASN A 41 -1.27 2.85 -15.99
CA ASN A 41 -0.01 2.12 -16.02
C ASN A 41 1.09 2.89 -15.24
N MET A 42 0.99 2.87 -13.91
CA MET A 42 1.94 3.54 -13.01
C MET A 42 2.92 2.57 -12.34
N GLY A 43 2.90 1.30 -12.73
CA GLY A 43 3.74 0.26 -12.14
C GLY A 43 3.23 -0.21 -10.77
N VAL A 44 4.16 -0.80 -10.01
CA VAL A 44 3.89 -1.41 -8.70
C VAL A 44 4.51 -0.53 -7.62
N ILE A 45 3.67 0.00 -6.73
CA ILE A 45 4.10 0.84 -5.61
C ILE A 45 4.20 -0.03 -4.35
N PRO A 46 5.37 -0.18 -3.74
CA PRO A 46 5.51 -0.94 -2.50
C PRO A 46 4.90 -0.17 -1.32
N VAL A 47 4.23 -0.89 -0.42
CA VAL A 47 3.77 -0.34 0.87
C VAL A 47 4.89 -0.45 1.89
N ILE A 48 5.22 0.67 2.52
CA ILE A 48 6.19 0.78 3.61
C ILE A 48 5.45 0.57 4.92
N TRP A 49 5.83 -0.47 5.66
CA TRP A 49 5.20 -0.80 6.93
C TRP A 49 5.88 -0.07 8.09
N SER A 50 5.08 0.55 8.93
CA SER A 50 5.46 0.97 10.27
C SER A 50 5.51 -0.26 11.18
N GLU A 51 6.37 -0.24 12.19
CA GLU A 51 6.50 -1.34 13.16
C GLU A 51 5.10 -1.76 13.67
N ALA A 52 4.78 -3.05 13.53
CA ALA A 52 3.50 -3.58 13.96
C ALA A 52 3.44 -3.51 15.49
N ASP A 53 2.35 -2.97 16.02
CA ASP A 53 2.13 -3.01 17.46
C ASP A 53 1.81 -4.44 17.90
N THR A 54 1.96 -4.72 19.19
CA THR A 54 1.64 -6.02 19.79
C THR A 54 0.15 -6.37 19.75
N SER A 55 -0.72 -5.47 19.29
CA SER A 55 -2.16 -5.68 19.10
C SER A 55 -2.52 -6.23 17.72
N GLY A 56 -1.54 -6.40 16.83
CA GLY A 56 -1.77 -6.84 15.45
C GLY A 56 -2.22 -5.71 14.52
N GLN A 57 -2.10 -4.45 14.96
CA GLN A 57 -2.32 -3.31 14.09
C GLN A 57 -0.99 -2.89 13.45
N THR A 58 -1.01 -2.64 12.15
CA THR A 58 0.15 -2.12 11.43
C THR A 58 -0.29 -0.95 10.56
N ILE A 59 0.57 0.03 10.41
CA ILE A 59 0.31 1.20 9.57
C ILE A 59 1.20 1.04 8.34
N GLY A 60 0.60 1.12 7.15
CA GLY A 60 1.34 1.04 5.89
C GLY A 60 1.19 2.35 5.13
N SER A 61 2.28 3.02 4.79
CA SER A 61 2.23 4.19 3.91
C SER A 61 2.77 3.85 2.53
N PHE A 62 2.28 4.56 1.54
CA PHE A 62 2.83 4.51 0.19
C PHE A 62 2.72 5.89 -0.45
N MET A 63 3.66 6.22 -1.31
CA MET A 63 3.64 7.49 -2.03
C MET A 63 2.81 7.31 -3.31
N LEU A 64 1.83 8.18 -3.50
CA LEU A 64 0.99 8.20 -4.68
C LEU A 64 1.24 9.50 -5.44
N GLY A 65 1.89 9.37 -6.60
CA GLY A 65 2.09 10.50 -7.50
C GLY A 65 0.74 10.95 -8.08
N SER A 66 0.51 12.26 -8.16
CA SER A 66 -0.63 12.78 -8.90
C SER A 66 -0.54 12.38 -10.37
N CYS A 67 -1.55 11.67 -10.86
CA CYS A 67 -1.72 11.38 -12.27
C CYS A 67 -2.76 12.33 -12.88
N SER A 68 -2.64 12.61 -14.17
CA SER A 68 -3.58 13.47 -14.91
C SER A 68 -4.96 12.82 -15.17
N GLU A 69 -5.21 11.64 -14.61
CA GLU A 69 -6.46 10.90 -14.77
C GLU A 69 -7.51 11.38 -13.73
N PRO A 70 -8.70 11.83 -14.14
CA PRO A 70 -9.73 12.38 -13.26
C PRO A 70 -10.26 11.38 -12.21
N VAL A 71 -10.22 10.08 -12.50
CA VAL A 71 -10.59 9.03 -11.55
C VAL A 71 -9.53 7.94 -11.58
N MET A 72 -8.75 7.85 -10.52
CA MET A 72 -7.68 6.90 -10.36
C MET A 72 -8.19 5.66 -9.62
N ARG A 73 -8.16 4.48 -10.24
CA ARG A 73 -8.53 3.21 -9.61
C ARG A 73 -7.27 2.43 -9.24
N TRP A 74 -7.23 1.98 -8.00
CA TRP A 74 -6.09 1.30 -7.41
C TRP A 74 -6.52 -0.04 -6.84
N GLN A 75 -5.63 -1.02 -6.94
CA GLN A 75 -5.73 -2.28 -6.23
C GLN A 75 -4.59 -2.40 -5.26
N LEU A 76 -4.91 -2.61 -3.99
CA LEU A 76 -3.95 -2.99 -2.97
C LEU A 76 -3.96 -4.51 -2.86
N ILE A 77 -2.80 -5.13 -2.99
CA ILE A 77 -2.60 -6.55 -2.74
C ILE A 77 -1.78 -6.71 -1.45
N LEU A 78 -2.38 -7.34 -0.46
CA LEU A 78 -1.80 -7.66 0.83
C LEU A 78 -1.53 -9.17 0.91
N ASP A 79 -0.26 -9.53 1.12
CA ASP A 79 0.20 -10.89 1.30
C ASP A 79 0.73 -11.07 2.74
N VAL A 80 0.09 -11.96 3.50
CA VAL A 80 0.45 -12.29 4.88
C VAL A 80 0.88 -13.75 4.93
N ARG A 81 2.06 -13.99 5.51
CA ARG A 81 2.53 -15.33 5.85
C ARG A 81 2.45 -15.51 7.35
N LEU A 82 1.79 -16.58 7.78
CA LEU A 82 1.73 -16.97 9.19
C LEU A 82 2.84 -17.97 9.48
N THR A 83 3.30 -18.01 10.74
CA THR A 83 4.30 -19.00 11.21
C THR A 83 3.84 -20.45 11.07
N SER A 84 2.53 -20.68 10.93
CA SER A 84 1.95 -21.99 10.60
C SER A 84 2.21 -22.45 9.15
N GLY A 85 2.84 -21.62 8.32
CA GLY A 85 3.03 -21.84 6.88
C GLY A 85 1.83 -21.45 6.03
N LYS A 86 0.70 -21.06 6.64
CA LYS A 86 -0.48 -20.57 5.91
C LYS A 86 -0.19 -19.21 5.28
N LYS A 87 -0.45 -19.09 3.98
CA LYS A 87 -0.42 -17.82 3.23
C LYS A 87 -1.84 -17.28 3.09
N ILE A 88 -2.01 -16.00 3.34
CA ILE A 88 -3.29 -15.28 3.21
C ILE A 88 -3.04 -14.12 2.26
N GLN A 89 -3.81 -14.06 1.18
CA GLN A 89 -3.82 -12.91 0.27
C GLN A 89 -5.17 -12.18 0.40
N ARG A 90 -5.11 -10.85 0.43
CA ARG A 90 -6.27 -9.97 0.40
C ARG A 90 -6.05 -8.91 -0.66
N ILE A 91 -7.11 -8.63 -1.40
CA ILE A 91 -7.12 -7.58 -2.42
C ILE A 91 -8.19 -6.58 -2.01
N ALA A 92 -7.85 -5.31 -2.01
CA ALA A 92 -8.78 -4.22 -1.75
C ALA A 92 -8.67 -3.21 -2.89
N GLU A 93 -9.81 -2.86 -3.49
CA GLU A 93 -9.87 -1.84 -4.53
C GLU A 93 -10.34 -0.51 -3.93
N PHE A 94 -9.71 0.58 -4.36
CA PHE A 94 -10.12 1.92 -3.96
C PHE A 94 -9.94 2.91 -5.11
N SER A 95 -10.55 4.07 -4.99
CA SER A 95 -10.48 5.12 -6.00
C SER A 95 -10.05 6.43 -5.37
N SER A 96 -9.12 7.14 -6.01
CA SER A 96 -8.79 8.53 -5.68
C SER A 96 -9.24 9.45 -6.82
N ARG A 97 -9.54 10.71 -6.48
CA ARG A 97 -9.87 11.78 -7.44
C ARG A 97 -8.76 12.82 -7.36
N SER A 98 -8.27 13.27 -8.52
CA SER A 98 -7.33 14.38 -8.66
C SER A 98 -7.99 15.73 -8.38
#